data_AF-A0ABD0LZB1-F1
#
_entry.id   AF-A0ABD0LZB1-F1
#
_cell.length_a   1.000
_cell.length_b   1.000
_cell.length_c   1.000
_cell.angle_alpha   90.00
_cell.angle_beta   90.00
_cell.angle_gamma   90.00
#
_symmetry.space_group_name_H-M   'P 1'
#
loop_
_entity.id
_entity.type
_entity.pdbx_description
1 polymer ?
#
loop_
_entity_poly.entity_id
_entity_poly.type
_entity_poly.pdbx_seq_one_letter_code
_entity_poly.pdbx_strand_id
1 'polypeptide(L)'
;MRRASVVFKTYMTTQMACAGDASASNVYENHFWHLYPGNENCSEPRVLTVDYIRHLNPGAKTIMIVRNPTSRLYSSYKFYNQFTHLESNREEFHEWAKEQFELITDCFNEPIVGIYYVYVQDWLLRFPREQVYITRLEDLSANVTGEMTKIFEFLELDPVNQETMAEIESAKRANVGTLSRKFGPILPATKSLLDDFYRPFNRRLAQLLGDDRFLWEDD
;
A
#
# COMPACT_ATOMS: atom_id res chain seq x y z
N MET A 1 -2.13 -6.01 -19.85
CA MET A 1 -2.94 -5.41 -18.77
C MET A 1 -3.92 -6.43 -18.22
N ARG A 2 -3.63 -7.07 -17.09
CA ARG A 2 -4.63 -7.83 -16.33
C ARG A 2 -4.95 -7.01 -15.08
N ARG A 3 -6.08 -6.30 -15.11
CA ARG A 3 -6.64 -5.67 -13.91
C ARG A 3 -7.01 -6.79 -12.95
N ALA A 4 -6.37 -6.83 -11.78
CA ALA A 4 -6.84 -7.64 -10.68
C ALA A 4 -8.09 -6.97 -10.10
N SER A 5 -9.23 -7.17 -10.75
CA SER A 5 -10.52 -6.93 -10.14
C SER A 5 -10.80 -8.12 -9.23
N VAL A 6 -10.75 -7.93 -7.91
CA VAL A 6 -11.40 -8.86 -6.99
C VAL A 6 -12.89 -8.68 -7.20
N VAL A 7 -13.45 -9.48 -8.10
CA VAL A 7 -14.90 -9.61 -8.24
C VAL A 7 -15.36 -10.47 -7.07
N PHE A 8 -15.90 -9.83 -6.02
CA PHE A 8 -16.75 -10.55 -5.09
C PHE A 8 -17.96 -11.03 -5.89
N LYS A 9 -18.02 -12.34 -6.11
CA LYS A 9 -19.12 -12.99 -6.80
C LYS A 9 -20.31 -12.95 -5.85
N THR A 10 -21.20 -11.97 -6.05
CA THR A 10 -22.36 -11.74 -5.20
C THR A 10 -23.31 -12.93 -5.30
N TYR A 11 -23.27 -13.81 -4.30
CA TYR A 11 -24.39 -14.67 -3.95
C TYR A 11 -24.59 -14.49 -2.45
N MET A 12 -25.56 -13.67 -2.06
CA MET A 12 -26.54 -13.98 -1.01
C MET A 12 -27.37 -12.73 -0.67
N THR A 13 -28.64 -13.00 -0.47
CA THR A 13 -29.76 -12.11 -0.23
C THR A 13 -29.64 -11.29 1.05
N THR A 14 -29.97 -10.00 0.97
CA THR A 14 -30.32 -9.10 2.10
C THR A 14 -29.25 -8.84 3.17
N GLN A 15 -28.04 -8.43 2.77
CA GLN A 15 -27.12 -7.65 3.61
C GLN A 15 -26.63 -6.45 2.81
N MET A 16 -26.46 -5.31 3.49
CA MET A 16 -26.07 -4.03 2.88
C MET A 16 -24.81 -4.23 2.02
N ALA A 17 -24.96 -4.14 0.70
CA ALA A 17 -23.84 -4.29 -0.21
C ALA A 17 -22.92 -3.08 -0.02
N CYS A 18 -21.81 -3.26 0.70
CA CYS A 18 -20.77 -2.26 0.79
C CYS A 18 -20.08 -2.19 -0.59
N ALA A 19 -20.57 -1.29 -1.46
CA ALA A 19 -19.91 -1.03 -2.73
C ALA A 19 -18.56 -0.37 -2.42
N GLY A 20 -17.47 -1.07 -2.75
CA GLY A 20 -16.11 -0.62 -2.51
C GLY A 20 -15.29 -0.63 -3.80
N ASP A 21 -14.35 0.30 -3.89
CA ASP A 21 -13.27 0.25 -4.88
C ASP A 21 -11.95 -0.04 -4.15
N ALA A 22 -11.11 -0.88 -4.74
CA ALA A 22 -9.85 -1.34 -4.16
C ALA A 22 -8.64 -0.96 -5.03
N SER A 23 -8.75 0.08 -5.85
CA SER A 23 -7.68 0.50 -6.75
C SER A 23 -6.55 1.17 -5.96
N ALA A 24 -5.35 0.61 -6.05
CA ALA A 24 -4.16 1.19 -5.41
C ALA A 24 -3.88 2.64 -5.86
N SER A 25 -4.31 3.00 -7.07
CA SER A 25 -4.23 4.35 -7.63
C SER A 25 -5.03 5.39 -6.87
N ASN A 26 -5.99 5.01 -6.02
CA ASN A 26 -6.70 5.96 -5.18
C ASN A 26 -5.77 6.58 -4.12
N VAL A 27 -4.72 5.86 -3.70
CA VAL A 27 -3.82 6.26 -2.63
C VAL A 27 -2.40 6.48 -3.12
N TYR A 28 -1.81 5.50 -3.81
CA TYR A 28 -0.34 5.40 -3.98
C TYR A 28 0.18 5.77 -5.37
N GLU A 29 -0.65 5.75 -6.42
CA GLU A 29 -0.19 5.92 -7.81
C GLU A 29 -0.63 7.25 -8.42
N ASN A 30 -0.50 8.34 -7.67
CA ASN A 30 -0.93 9.69 -8.09
C ASN A 30 -0.01 10.35 -9.14
N HIS A 31 0.72 9.58 -9.96
CA HIS A 31 1.69 10.09 -10.96
C HIS A 31 1.05 11.05 -11.99
N PHE A 32 -0.25 10.89 -12.22
CA PHE A 32 -1.00 11.66 -13.21
C PHE A 32 -1.74 12.85 -12.60
N TRP A 33 -1.34 13.32 -11.41
CA TRP A 33 -1.99 14.46 -10.75
C TRP A 33 -2.02 15.71 -11.63
N HIS A 34 -1.00 15.94 -12.46
CA HIS A 34 -0.93 17.07 -13.40
C HIS A 34 -2.03 17.05 -14.47
N LEU A 35 -2.70 15.91 -14.69
CA LEU A 35 -3.83 15.77 -15.60
C LEU A 35 -5.17 16.14 -14.95
N TYR A 36 -5.21 16.34 -13.63
CA TYR A 36 -6.45 16.68 -12.93
C TYR A 36 -6.76 18.17 -13.08
N PRO A 37 -8.01 18.53 -13.42
CA PRO A 37 -8.44 19.93 -13.47
C PRO A 37 -8.16 20.64 -12.15
N GLY A 38 -7.52 21.80 -12.20
CA GLY A 38 -7.09 22.58 -11.04
C GLY A 38 -5.60 22.43 -10.67
N ASN A 39 -4.86 21.55 -11.35
CA ASN A 39 -3.42 21.39 -11.20
C ASN A 39 -2.61 22.01 -12.36
N GLU A 40 -3.25 22.78 -13.24
CA GLU A 40 -2.59 23.37 -14.41
C GLU A 40 -1.42 24.28 -13.97
N ASN A 41 -0.27 24.13 -14.62
CA ASN A 41 0.96 24.90 -14.36
C ASN A 41 1.47 24.87 -12.91
N CYS A 42 1.03 23.90 -12.10
CA CYS A 42 1.52 23.75 -10.73
C CYS A 42 2.80 22.89 -10.72
N SER A 43 3.73 23.20 -9.81
CA SER A 43 4.91 22.35 -9.56
C SER A 43 4.62 21.19 -8.60
N GLU A 44 3.51 21.27 -7.88
CA GLU A 44 3.02 20.29 -6.91
C GLU A 44 1.50 20.14 -7.04
N PRO A 45 0.92 18.98 -6.66
CA PRO A 45 -0.51 18.75 -6.75
C PRO A 45 -1.30 19.63 -5.78
N ARG A 46 -2.20 20.46 -6.32
CA ARG A 46 -3.18 21.23 -5.54
C ARG A 46 -4.41 20.39 -5.21
N VAL A 47 -4.83 19.54 -6.15
CA VAL A 47 -6.00 18.66 -6.06
C VAL A 47 -5.54 17.23 -6.31
N LEU A 48 -5.93 16.30 -5.44
CA LEU A 48 -5.62 14.88 -5.53
C LEU A 48 -6.89 14.04 -5.70
N THR A 49 -6.73 12.75 -6.02
CA THR A 49 -7.85 11.79 -6.10
C THR A 49 -8.71 11.81 -4.84
N VAL A 50 -8.07 11.94 -3.67
CA VAL A 50 -8.75 11.99 -2.37
C VAL A 50 -9.68 13.21 -2.23
N ASP A 51 -9.38 14.35 -2.88
CA ASP A 51 -10.27 15.52 -2.90
C ASP A 51 -11.57 15.22 -3.65
N TYR A 52 -11.48 14.53 -4.79
CA TYR A 52 -12.65 14.10 -5.55
C TYR A 52 -13.47 13.07 -4.77
N ILE A 53 -12.83 12.09 -4.13
CA ILE A 53 -13.51 11.09 -3.30
C ILE A 53 -14.26 11.78 -2.16
N ARG A 54 -13.61 12.73 -1.47
CA ARG A 54 -14.21 13.48 -0.36
C ARG A 54 -15.38 14.35 -0.79
N HIS A 55 -15.31 14.92 -1.99
CA HIS A 55 -16.37 15.73 -2.57
C HIS A 55 -17.59 14.88 -2.94
N LEU A 56 -17.37 13.75 -3.62
CA LEU A 56 -18.44 12.87 -4.08
C LEU A 56 -19.06 12.04 -2.96
N ASN A 57 -18.25 11.57 -2.01
CA ASN A 57 -18.69 10.78 -0.88
C ASN A 57 -17.98 11.19 0.43
N PRO A 58 -18.49 12.24 1.12
CA PRO A 58 -18.00 12.67 2.43
C PRO A 58 -17.82 11.55 3.45
N GLY A 59 -18.73 10.57 3.44
CA GLY A 59 -18.82 9.49 4.41
C GLY A 59 -17.99 8.26 4.04
N ALA A 60 -17.19 8.33 2.97
CA ALA A 60 -16.37 7.21 2.55
C ALA A 60 -15.39 6.78 3.66
N LYS A 61 -15.32 5.48 3.92
CA LYS A 61 -14.29 4.88 4.77
C LYS A 61 -13.21 4.27 3.90
N THR A 62 -11.95 4.42 4.31
CA THR A 62 -10.78 3.95 3.56
C THR A 62 -9.95 3.01 4.42
N ILE A 63 -9.56 1.89 3.82
CA ILE A 63 -8.66 0.90 4.42
C ILE A 63 -7.35 0.91 3.63
N MET A 64 -6.25 1.25 4.31
CA MET A 64 -4.91 1.21 3.74
C MET A 64 -4.12 0.06 4.36
N ILE A 65 -3.73 -0.89 3.52
CA ILE A 65 -2.83 -1.97 3.92
C ILE A 65 -1.44 -1.64 3.38
N VAL A 66 -0.54 -1.26 4.28
CA VAL A 66 0.86 -0.95 3.97
C VAL A 66 1.76 -2.13 4.33
N ARG A 67 2.99 -2.16 3.85
CA ARG A 67 3.96 -3.24 4.12
C ARG A 67 5.30 -2.59 4.45
N ASN A 68 6.24 -3.31 5.06
CA ASN A 68 7.64 -2.85 5.12
C ASN A 68 8.07 -2.32 3.73
N PRO A 69 8.49 -1.04 3.63
CA PRO A 69 8.75 -0.38 2.35
C PRO A 69 9.95 -0.99 1.60
N THR A 70 10.97 -1.48 2.30
CA THR A 70 12.10 -2.22 1.73
C THR A 70 11.62 -3.49 1.03
N SER A 71 10.84 -4.30 1.75
CA SER A 71 10.22 -5.51 1.20
C SER A 71 9.23 -5.21 0.06
N ARG A 72 8.51 -4.09 0.15
CA ARG A 72 7.56 -3.61 -0.88
C ARG A 72 8.27 -3.20 -2.16
N LEU A 73 9.39 -2.48 -2.08
CA LEU A 73 10.17 -2.05 -3.23
C LEU A 73 10.76 -3.25 -3.96
N TYR A 74 11.36 -4.18 -3.21
CA TYR A 74 11.89 -5.42 -3.78
C TYR A 74 10.81 -6.25 -4.48
N SER A 75 9.60 -6.31 -3.90
CA SER A 75 8.45 -6.94 -4.55
C SER A 75 8.04 -6.23 -5.84
N SER A 76 8.07 -4.89 -5.86
CA SER A 76 7.81 -4.08 -7.05
C SER A 76 8.80 -4.36 -8.17
N TYR A 77 10.10 -4.35 -7.84
CA TYR A 77 11.18 -4.63 -8.79
C TYR A 77 11.00 -5.98 -9.47
N LYS A 78 10.75 -7.04 -8.69
CA LYS A 78 10.43 -8.38 -9.22
C LYS A 78 9.20 -8.37 -10.13
N PHE A 79 8.15 -7.66 -9.73
CA PHE A 79 6.92 -7.58 -10.50
C PHE A 79 7.11 -6.86 -11.85
N TYR A 80 7.87 -5.76 -11.92
CA TYR A 80 8.08 -5.05 -13.18
C TYR A 80 9.07 -5.78 -14.10
N ASN A 81 10.15 -6.34 -13.56
CA ASN A 81 11.13 -7.06 -14.37
C ASN A 81 10.58 -8.33 -15.02
N GLN A 82 9.50 -8.91 -14.48
CA GLN A 82 8.83 -10.03 -15.14
C GLN A 82 8.19 -9.62 -16.49
N PHE A 83 7.86 -8.34 -16.69
CA PHE A 83 7.22 -7.84 -17.91
C PHE A 83 8.21 -7.26 -18.91
N THR A 84 9.42 -6.90 -18.47
CA THR A 84 10.46 -6.35 -19.34
C THR A 84 11.35 -7.42 -19.97
N HIS A 85 11.19 -8.70 -19.59
CA HIS A 85 12.02 -9.83 -20.05
C HIS A 85 13.53 -9.68 -19.81
N LEU A 86 13.94 -8.71 -18.98
CA LEU A 86 15.31 -8.59 -18.52
C LEU A 86 15.52 -9.66 -17.45
N GLU A 87 16.49 -10.57 -17.68
CA GLU A 87 16.93 -11.45 -16.61
C GLU A 87 17.51 -10.57 -15.52
N SER A 88 16.79 -10.49 -14.41
CA SER A 88 17.23 -9.70 -13.28
C SER A 88 17.35 -10.55 -12.04
N ASN A 89 18.32 -10.23 -11.21
CA ASN A 89 18.68 -10.94 -9.98
C ASN A 89 18.82 -9.95 -8.81
N ARG A 90 19.12 -10.48 -7.62
CA ARG A 90 19.22 -9.67 -6.41
C ARG A 90 20.45 -8.75 -6.39
N GLU A 91 21.52 -9.11 -7.12
CA GLU A 91 22.72 -8.29 -7.29
C GLU A 91 22.43 -7.09 -8.19
N GLU A 92 21.72 -7.27 -9.31
CA GLU A 92 21.25 -6.16 -10.14
C GLU A 92 20.26 -5.25 -9.42
N PHE A 93 19.40 -5.82 -8.56
CA PHE A 93 18.55 -5.01 -7.69
C PHE A 93 19.37 -4.12 -6.75
N HIS A 94 20.53 -4.59 -6.27
CA HIS A 94 21.41 -3.81 -5.40
C HIS A 94 22.01 -2.62 -6.14
N GLU A 95 22.53 -2.84 -7.35
CA GLU A 95 23.10 -1.75 -8.16
C GLU A 95 22.01 -0.77 -8.59
N TRP A 96 20.85 -1.26 -9.02
CA TRP A 96 19.69 -0.40 -9.31
C TRP A 96 19.28 0.44 -8.10
N ALA A 97 19.20 -0.15 -6.91
CA ALA A 97 18.83 0.60 -5.70
C ALA A 97 19.84 1.72 -5.38
N LYS A 98 21.15 1.50 -5.55
CA LYS A 98 22.17 2.54 -5.39
C LYS A 98 21.99 3.67 -6.40
N GLU A 99 21.85 3.33 -7.68
CA GLU A 99 21.68 4.32 -8.76
C GLU A 99 20.43 5.18 -8.52
N GLN A 100 19.31 4.55 -8.11
CA GLN A 100 18.11 5.29 -7.77
C GLN A 100 18.38 6.28 -6.63
N PHE A 101 19.11 5.89 -5.59
CA PHE A 101 19.43 6.81 -4.49
C PHE A 101 20.25 8.02 -4.92
N GLU A 102 21.24 7.83 -5.77
CA GLU A 102 22.02 8.95 -6.31
C GLU A 102 21.09 9.93 -7.05
N LEU A 103 20.20 9.40 -7.89
CA LEU A 103 19.23 10.21 -8.65
C LEU A 103 18.22 10.95 -7.76
N ILE A 104 17.67 10.27 -6.75
CA ILE A 104 16.69 10.83 -5.82
C ILE A 104 17.30 11.94 -4.96
N THR A 105 18.56 11.75 -4.56
CA THR A 105 19.28 12.74 -3.74
C THR A 105 19.58 14.00 -4.54
N ASP A 106 19.85 13.86 -5.84
CA ASP A 106 20.13 14.98 -6.73
C ASP A 106 18.85 15.69 -7.23
N CYS A 107 17.79 14.93 -7.56
CA CYS A 107 16.49 15.45 -7.98
C CYS A 107 15.37 14.48 -7.60
N PHE A 108 14.42 14.93 -6.77
CA PHE A 108 13.18 14.21 -6.45
C PHE A 108 12.23 14.17 -7.66
N ASN A 109 12.62 13.48 -8.74
CA ASN A 109 11.86 13.46 -10.00
C ASN A 109 10.89 12.27 -10.10
N GLU A 110 11.09 11.20 -9.32
CA GLU A 110 10.22 10.03 -9.37
C GLU A 110 9.72 9.63 -7.96
N PRO A 111 8.40 9.43 -7.77
CA PRO A 111 7.86 9.01 -6.49
C PRO A 111 8.29 7.59 -6.15
N ILE A 112 8.99 7.47 -5.03
CA ILE A 112 9.44 6.17 -4.54
C ILE A 112 8.28 5.49 -3.83
N VAL A 113 7.93 4.30 -4.30
CA VAL A 113 6.95 3.43 -3.64
C VAL A 113 7.42 3.12 -2.23
N GLY A 114 6.58 3.38 -1.22
CA GLY A 114 6.88 3.04 0.18
C GLY A 114 7.07 4.24 1.11
N ILE A 115 7.09 5.48 0.58
CA ILE A 115 7.03 6.68 1.42
C ILE A 115 5.57 6.92 1.86
N TYR A 116 5.05 6.06 2.73
CA TYR A 116 3.63 6.06 3.10
C TYR A 116 3.19 7.32 3.83
N TYR A 117 4.09 7.97 4.58
CA TYR A 117 3.79 9.20 5.32
C TYR A 117 3.13 10.27 4.44
N VAL A 118 3.62 10.49 3.21
CA VAL A 118 3.08 11.50 2.29
C VAL A 118 1.62 11.20 1.97
N TYR A 119 1.34 9.98 1.53
CA TYR A 119 -0.01 9.55 1.16
C TYR A 119 -0.96 9.54 2.36
N VAL A 120 -0.52 8.99 3.50
CA VAL A 120 -1.34 8.93 4.71
C VAL A 120 -1.66 10.34 5.22
N GLN A 121 -0.69 11.27 5.19
CA GLN A 121 -0.91 12.66 5.57
C GLN A 121 -1.96 13.31 4.66
N ASP A 122 -1.86 13.15 3.35
CA ASP A 122 -2.84 13.72 2.41
C ASP A 122 -4.27 13.27 2.69
N TRP A 123 -4.46 12.01 3.06
CA TRP A 123 -5.75 11.46 3.39
C TRP A 123 -6.28 11.97 4.73
N LEU A 124 -5.44 12.02 5.76
CA LEU A 124 -5.83 12.53 7.09
C LEU A 124 -6.09 14.05 7.11
N LEU A 125 -5.57 14.80 6.13
CA LEU A 125 -5.91 16.22 5.95
C LEU A 125 -7.34 16.44 5.42
N ARG A 126 -7.96 15.41 4.80
CA ARG A 126 -9.24 15.54 4.08
C ARG A 126 -10.36 14.70 4.68
N PHE A 127 -10.00 13.59 5.30
CA PHE A 127 -10.90 12.72 6.04
C PHE A 127 -10.54 12.70 7.53
N PRO A 128 -11.54 12.64 8.42
CA PRO A 128 -11.28 12.47 9.84
C PRO A 128 -10.64 11.10 10.10
N ARG A 129 -9.88 11.00 11.20
CA ARG A 129 -9.05 9.82 11.53
C ARG A 129 -9.87 8.52 11.59
N GLU A 130 -11.12 8.63 12.02
CA GLU A 130 -12.09 7.54 12.18
C GLU A 130 -12.61 7.00 10.84
N GLN A 131 -12.38 7.70 9.73
CA GLN A 131 -12.71 7.25 8.37
C GLN A 131 -11.52 6.62 7.64
N VAL A 132 -10.34 6.54 8.27
CA VAL A 132 -9.13 6.00 7.64
C VAL A 132 -8.54 4.89 8.52
N TYR A 133 -8.76 3.63 8.17
CA TYR A 133 -8.12 2.48 8.81
C TYR A 133 -6.80 2.18 8.12
N ILE A 134 -5.73 2.00 8.89
CA ILE A 134 -4.39 1.73 8.36
C ILE A 134 -3.83 0.54 9.13
N THR A 135 -3.39 -0.50 8.42
CA THR A 135 -2.76 -1.69 9.02
C THR A 135 -1.56 -2.16 8.20
N ARG A 136 -0.69 -2.93 8.83
CA ARG A 136 0.46 -3.57 8.20
C ARG A 136 0.03 -4.89 7.58
N LEU A 137 0.56 -5.20 6.40
CA LEU A 137 0.36 -6.49 5.75
C LEU A 137 0.95 -7.62 6.60
N GLU A 138 2.03 -7.34 7.32
CA GLU A 138 2.65 -8.22 8.29
C GLU A 138 1.67 -8.60 9.41
N ASP A 139 0.98 -7.61 9.99
CA ASP A 139 0.00 -7.82 11.06
C ASP A 139 -1.23 -8.60 10.55
N LEU A 140 -1.75 -8.22 9.39
CA LEU A 140 -2.84 -8.93 8.72
C LEU A 140 -2.46 -10.38 8.41
N SER A 141 -1.21 -10.62 8.00
CA SER A 141 -0.73 -11.97 7.69
C SER A 141 -0.49 -12.83 8.94
N ALA A 142 -0.11 -12.21 10.05
CA ALA A 142 0.17 -12.89 11.32
C ALA A 142 -1.11 -13.22 12.09
N ASN A 143 -2.13 -12.37 12.01
CA ASN A 143 -3.41 -12.57 12.69
C ASN A 143 -4.58 -12.09 11.82
N VAL A 144 -4.93 -12.91 10.81
CA VAL A 144 -6.07 -12.65 9.91
C VAL A 144 -7.36 -12.46 10.72
N THR A 145 -7.60 -13.32 11.71
CA THR A 145 -8.83 -13.29 12.52
C THR A 145 -9.01 -11.95 13.22
N GLY A 146 -7.97 -11.50 13.92
CA GLY A 146 -7.98 -10.26 14.67
C GLY A 146 -8.08 -9.03 13.78
N GLU A 147 -7.34 -8.98 12.67
CA GLU A 147 -7.38 -7.83 11.76
C GLU A 147 -8.70 -7.74 10.99
N MET A 148 -9.28 -8.87 10.57
CA MET A 148 -10.60 -8.87 9.93
C MET A 148 -11.70 -8.44 10.91
N THR A 149 -11.62 -8.84 12.18
CA THR A 149 -12.55 -8.36 13.22
C THR A 149 -12.51 -6.83 13.33
N LYS A 150 -11.30 -6.25 13.43
CA LYS A 150 -11.12 -4.79 13.47
C LYS A 150 -11.63 -4.09 12.21
N ILE A 151 -11.43 -4.70 11.04
CA ILE A 151 -11.93 -4.15 9.77
C ILE A 151 -13.46 -4.14 9.75
N PHE A 152 -14.13 -5.19 10.21
CA PHE A 152 -15.59 -5.24 10.30
C PHE A 152 -16.14 -4.21 11.29
N GLU A 153 -15.52 -4.08 12.46
CA GLU A 153 -15.86 -3.04 13.44
C GLU A 153 -15.67 -1.63 12.84
N PHE A 154 -14.54 -1.38 12.17
CA PHE A 154 -14.27 -0.12 11.50
C PHE A 154 -15.30 0.20 10.42
N LEU A 155 -15.75 -0.80 9.65
CA LEU A 155 -16.80 -0.66 8.64
C LEU A 155 -18.21 -0.59 9.22
N GLU A 156 -18.37 -0.72 10.54
CA GLU A 156 -19.67 -0.81 11.23
C GLU A 156 -20.55 -1.95 10.70
N LEU A 157 -19.94 -3.08 10.41
CA LEU A 157 -20.61 -4.30 9.97
C LEU A 157 -20.94 -5.21 11.15
N ASP A 158 -21.91 -6.11 10.96
CA ASP A 158 -22.18 -7.17 11.93
C ASP A 158 -20.94 -8.04 12.16
N PRO A 159 -20.71 -8.55 13.38
CA PRO A 159 -19.57 -9.42 13.67
C PRO A 159 -19.48 -10.60 12.71
N VAL A 160 -18.25 -10.93 12.29
CA VAL A 160 -18.04 -12.04 11.36
C VAL A 160 -18.38 -13.36 12.05
N ASN A 161 -19.29 -14.15 11.46
CA ASN A 161 -19.62 -15.46 11.98
C ASN A 161 -18.44 -16.44 11.79
N GLN A 162 -18.44 -17.54 12.54
CA GLN A 162 -17.34 -18.52 12.55
C GLN A 162 -17.11 -19.18 11.18
N GLU A 163 -18.16 -19.42 10.41
CA GLU A 163 -18.07 -20.04 9.09
C GLU A 163 -17.37 -19.11 8.09
N THR A 164 -17.82 -17.87 7.99
CA THR A 164 -17.20 -16.84 7.14
C THR A 164 -15.76 -16.56 7.55
N MET A 165 -15.44 -16.56 8.85
CA MET A 165 -14.05 -16.42 9.31
C MET A 165 -13.18 -17.59 8.85
N ALA A 166 -13.67 -18.83 8.95
CA ALA A 166 -12.95 -20.01 8.48
C ALA A 166 -12.75 -19.99 6.94
N GLU A 167 -13.72 -19.47 6.19
CA GLU A 167 -13.57 -19.25 4.74
C GLU A 167 -12.49 -18.22 4.41
N ILE A 168 -12.45 -17.10 5.14
CA ILE A 168 -11.44 -16.05 4.94
C ILE A 168 -10.04 -16.58 5.25
N GLU A 169 -9.88 -17.34 6.34
CA GLU A 169 -8.60 -17.93 6.73
C GLU A 169 -8.11 -19.00 5.75
N SER A 170 -9.04 -19.81 5.24
CA SER A 170 -8.74 -20.87 4.27
C SER A 170 -8.60 -20.37 2.83
N ALA A 171 -8.97 -19.10 2.56
CA ALA A 171 -8.86 -18.50 1.26
C ALA A 171 -7.42 -18.56 0.73
N LYS A 172 -7.26 -19.09 -0.48
CA LYS A 172 -5.94 -19.15 -1.12
C LYS A 172 -5.41 -17.74 -1.32
N ARG A 173 -4.23 -17.46 -0.78
CA ARG A 173 -3.51 -16.21 -1.06
C ARG A 173 -3.35 -16.04 -2.57
N ALA A 174 -3.95 -15.00 -3.11
CA ALA A 174 -3.75 -14.58 -4.49
C ALA A 174 -2.43 -13.78 -4.61
N ASN A 175 -1.90 -13.66 -5.82
CA ASN A 175 -0.68 -12.87 -6.11
C ASN A 175 0.56 -13.27 -5.28
N VAL A 176 0.63 -14.51 -4.81
CA VAL A 176 1.86 -15.07 -4.21
C VAL A 176 2.90 -15.18 -5.31
N GLY A 177 3.83 -14.22 -5.35
CA GLY A 177 4.82 -14.12 -6.40
C GLY A 177 5.64 -15.41 -6.53
N THR A 178 5.39 -16.17 -7.61
CA THR A 178 6.19 -17.34 -8.01
C THR A 178 7.67 -16.99 -8.17
N LEU A 179 7.97 -15.71 -8.37
CA LEU A 179 9.30 -15.12 -8.52
C LEU A 179 10.13 -15.09 -7.22
N SER A 180 9.51 -15.22 -6.04
CA SER A 180 10.29 -15.24 -4.79
C SER A 180 11.28 -16.41 -4.74
N ARG A 181 10.96 -17.51 -5.44
CA ARG A 181 11.87 -18.66 -5.57
C ARG A 181 13.02 -18.44 -6.56
N LYS A 182 12.84 -17.61 -7.59
CA LYS A 182 13.86 -17.34 -8.62
C LYS A 182 14.87 -16.27 -8.17
N PHE A 183 14.40 -15.20 -7.52
CA PHE A 183 15.23 -14.06 -7.13
C PHE A 183 15.93 -14.24 -5.78
N GLY A 184 15.42 -15.12 -4.90
CA GLY A 184 15.91 -15.27 -3.55
C GLY A 184 15.61 -14.07 -2.64
N PRO A 185 16.07 -14.09 -1.38
CA PRO A 185 15.91 -12.98 -0.44
C PRO A 185 16.75 -11.78 -0.87
N ILE A 186 16.35 -10.60 -0.40
CA ILE A 186 17.12 -9.35 -0.58
C ILE A 186 18.53 -9.52 0.02
N LEU A 187 19.54 -8.93 -0.61
CA LEU A 187 20.89 -8.91 -0.06
C LEU A 187 20.93 -8.08 1.24
N PRO A 188 21.64 -8.52 2.29
CA PRO A 188 21.72 -7.79 3.56
C PRO A 188 22.19 -6.33 3.41
N ALA A 189 23.18 -6.10 2.53
CA ALA A 189 23.67 -4.76 2.23
C ALA A 189 22.57 -3.87 1.59
N THR A 190 21.79 -4.41 0.66
CA THR A 190 20.64 -3.69 0.07
C THR A 190 19.56 -3.43 1.10
N LYS A 191 19.26 -4.40 1.98
CA LYS A 191 18.26 -4.21 3.05
C LYS A 191 18.68 -3.04 3.95
N SER A 192 19.91 -3.05 4.47
CA SER A 192 20.42 -1.97 5.31
C SER A 192 20.34 -0.61 4.62
N LEU A 193 20.74 -0.53 3.35
CA LEU A 193 20.68 0.70 2.56
C LEU A 193 19.24 1.23 2.44
N LEU A 194 18.29 0.36 2.09
CA LEU A 194 16.88 0.73 1.93
C LEU A 194 16.24 1.09 3.27
N ASP A 195 16.53 0.33 4.33
CA ASP A 195 16.00 0.58 5.67
C ASP A 195 16.46 1.94 6.19
N ASP A 196 17.74 2.29 6.01
CA ASP A 196 18.27 3.59 6.41
C ASP A 196 17.65 4.74 5.61
N PHE A 197 17.39 4.54 4.32
CA PHE A 197 16.67 5.51 3.51
C PHE A 197 15.22 5.72 3.97
N TYR A 198 14.48 4.64 4.24
CA TYR A 198 13.06 4.75 4.65
C TYR A 198 12.89 5.20 6.10
N ARG A 199 13.89 4.97 6.97
CA ARG A 199 13.85 5.28 8.40
C ARG A 199 13.30 6.67 8.75
N PRO A 200 13.77 7.80 8.17
CA PRO A 200 13.21 9.11 8.48
C PRO A 200 11.71 9.22 8.13
N PHE A 201 11.27 8.60 7.04
CA PHE A 201 9.86 8.63 6.63
C PHE A 201 8.99 7.73 7.49
N ASN A 202 9.49 6.55 7.86
CA ASN A 202 8.82 5.62 8.79
C ASN A 202 8.64 6.27 10.17
N ARG A 203 9.64 7.01 10.67
CA ARG A 203 9.51 7.79 11.91
C ARG A 203 8.40 8.83 11.83
N ARG A 204 8.31 9.57 10.71
CA ARG A 204 7.21 10.54 10.51
C ARG A 204 5.85 9.86 10.43
N LEU A 205 5.76 8.70 9.77
CA LEU A 205 4.53 7.91 9.70
C LEU A 205 4.11 7.41 11.09
N ALA A 206 5.02 6.80 11.83
CA ALA A 206 4.78 6.32 13.19
C ALA A 206 4.31 7.45 14.11
N GLN A 207 4.97 8.62 14.02
CA GLN A 207 4.56 9.81 14.76
C GLN A 207 3.17 10.32 14.34
N LEU A 208 2.88 10.38 13.04
CA LEU A 208 1.58 10.81 12.51
C LEU A 208 0.45 9.88 12.98
N LEU A 209 0.72 8.58 13.07
CA LEU A 209 -0.25 7.56 13.49
C LEU A 209 -0.29 7.31 15.00
N GLY A 210 0.71 7.79 15.74
CA GLY A 210 0.89 7.47 17.16
C GLY A 210 1.15 5.98 17.40
N ASP A 211 1.85 5.31 16.49
CA ASP A 211 2.02 3.86 16.50
C ASP A 211 3.41 3.45 15.99
N ASP A 212 4.26 2.97 16.92
CA ASP A 212 5.65 2.57 16.64
C ASP A 212 5.77 1.32 15.78
N ARG A 213 4.69 0.56 15.56
CA ARG A 213 4.72 -0.58 14.63
C ARG A 213 5.08 -0.15 13.20
N PHE A 214 4.80 1.10 12.84
CA PHE A 214 5.16 1.67 11.54
C PHE A 214 6.63 2.12 11.46
N LEU A 215 7.46 1.81 12.46
CA LEU A 215 8.92 1.91 12.36
C LEU A 215 9.52 0.69 11.64
N TRP A 216 8.82 -0.46 11.64
CA TRP A 216 9.29 -1.74 11.11
C TRP A 216 10.63 -2.22 11.71
N GLU A 217 10.82 -2.04 13.02
CA GLU A 217 12.00 -2.54 13.73
C GLU A 217 11.87 -4.04 14.11
N ASP A 218 10.72 -4.66 13.80
CA ASP A 218 10.40 -6.07 14.03
C ASP A 218 10.72 -6.99 12.83
N ASP A 219 11.26 -6.46 11.72
CA ASP A 219 11.50 -7.16 10.43
C ASP A 219 12.98 -7.16 9.97
#